data_AF-A0A9D4CXC9-F1
#
_entry.id   AF-A0A9D4CXC9-F1
#
_cell.length_a   1.000
_cell.length_b   1.000
_cell.length_c   1.000
_cell.angle_alpha   90.00
_cell.angle_beta   90.00
_cell.angle_gamma   90.00
#
_symmetry.space_group_name_H-M   'P 1'
#
loop_
_entity.id
_entity.type
_entity.pdbx_description
1 polymer ?
#
loop_
_entity_poly.entity_id
_entity_poly.type
_entity_poly.pdbx_seq_one_letter_code
_entity_poly.pdbx_strand_id
1 'polypeptide(L)'
;MAQNRLIEQKQDTWPNQTQSHIKRSLRKAKEPEIFGGLSADWRDYIVHFKNVAHWNDWDNLEKAQQLIMSLKGNAQKLLSDLQPSQTNNYSYLLEVLGVGLVQ
;
A
#
# COMPACT_ATOMS: atom_id res chain seq x y z
N MET A 1 37.72 -17.11 -42.26
CA MET A 1 38.03 -17.02 -40.80
C MET A 1 37.33 -15.78 -40.28
N ALA A 2 36.38 -15.98 -39.39
CA ALA A 2 35.40 -14.98 -38.96
C ALA A 2 35.93 -14.12 -37.81
N GLN A 3 35.69 -12.81 -37.85
CA GLN A 3 35.76 -11.96 -36.66
C GLN A 3 34.44 -11.21 -36.50
N ASN A 4 33.84 -11.46 -35.34
CA ASN A 4 32.45 -11.17 -35.00
C ASN A 4 32.27 -9.68 -34.66
N ARG A 5 31.17 -9.12 -35.18
CA ARG A 5 30.62 -7.82 -34.78
C ARG A 5 30.23 -7.86 -33.30
N LEU A 6 30.83 -6.99 -32.49
CA LEU A 6 30.40 -6.70 -31.12
C LEU A 6 29.04 -6.00 -31.17
N ILE A 7 27.99 -6.75 -30.83
CA ILE A 7 26.69 -6.19 -30.49
C ILE A 7 26.82 -5.69 -29.05
N GLU A 8 26.91 -4.38 -28.89
CA GLU A 8 26.83 -3.70 -27.60
C GLU A 8 25.39 -3.80 -27.10
N GLN A 9 25.06 -4.90 -26.44
CA GLN A 9 23.84 -5.03 -25.65
C GLN A 9 23.98 -4.09 -24.44
N LYS A 10 23.40 -2.89 -24.54
CA LYS A 10 23.11 -2.06 -23.37
C LYS A 10 22.07 -2.81 -22.54
N GLN A 11 22.54 -3.60 -21.58
CA GLN A 11 21.71 -4.05 -20.48
C GLN A 11 21.35 -2.81 -19.69
N ASP A 12 20.08 -2.40 -19.76
CA ASP A 12 19.48 -1.46 -18.82
C ASP A 12 19.47 -2.12 -17.44
N THR A 13 20.63 -2.12 -16.77
CA THR A 13 20.74 -2.53 -15.39
C THR A 13 20.12 -1.43 -14.54
N TRP A 14 18.88 -1.65 -14.12
CA TRP A 14 18.26 -0.91 -13.02
C TRP A 14 19.21 -0.94 -11.81
N PRO A 15 19.36 0.18 -11.06
CA PRO A 15 20.32 0.26 -9.99
C PRO A 15 20.05 -0.80 -8.92
N ASN A 16 21.12 -1.53 -8.61
CA ASN A 16 21.30 -2.57 -7.60
C ASN A 16 20.29 -2.51 -6.42
N GLN A 17 19.42 -3.51 -6.30
CA GLN A 17 18.33 -3.60 -5.31
C GLN A 17 18.80 -3.30 -3.87
N THR A 18 20.01 -3.70 -3.51
CA THR A 18 20.62 -3.49 -2.18
C THR A 18 20.75 -2.02 -1.78
N GLN A 19 21.02 -1.10 -2.71
CA GLN A 19 21.11 0.33 -2.38
C GLN A 19 19.73 0.95 -2.13
N SER A 20 18.68 0.40 -2.74
CA SER A 20 17.31 0.93 -2.61
C SER A 20 16.74 0.73 -1.21
N HIS A 21 17.06 -0.38 -0.54
CA HIS A 21 16.55 -0.68 0.80
C HIS A 21 17.22 0.20 1.86
N ILE A 22 18.53 0.44 1.74
CA ILE A 22 19.28 1.31 2.65
C ILE A 22 18.80 2.77 2.56
N LYS A 23 18.49 3.25 1.35
CA LYS A 23 17.93 4.60 1.19
C LYS A 23 16.51 4.72 1.74
N ARG A 24 15.71 3.63 1.75
CA ARG A 24 14.34 3.65 2.28
C ARG A 24 14.29 3.80 3.79
N SER A 25 15.21 3.16 4.53
CA SER A 25 15.22 3.21 6.00
C SER A 25 15.55 4.59 6.58
N LEU A 26 16.11 5.50 5.79
CA LEU A 26 16.43 6.88 6.19
C LEU A 26 15.31 7.88 5.89
N ARG A 27 14.25 7.46 5.19
CA ARG A 27 13.16 8.37 4.79
C ARG A 27 12.17 8.52 5.94
N LYS A 28 11.62 9.72 6.10
CA LYS A 28 10.49 9.94 7.01
C LYS A 28 9.27 9.17 6.50
N ALA A 29 8.59 8.49 7.42
CA ALA A 29 7.32 7.85 7.14
C ALA A 29 6.28 8.89 6.67
N LYS A 30 5.34 8.44 5.85
CA LYS A 30 4.20 9.21 5.36
C LYS A 30 2.94 8.74 6.06
N GLU A 31 2.06 9.67 6.39
CA GLU A 31 0.73 9.32 6.90
C GLU A 31 -0.25 9.19 5.73
N PRO A 32 -1.15 8.20 5.78
CA PRO A 32 -2.22 8.08 4.82
C PRO A 32 -3.26 9.18 5.07
N GLU A 33 -4.06 9.49 4.05
CA GLU A 33 -5.18 10.39 4.23
C GLU A 33 -6.27 9.74 5.08
N ILE A 34 -7.06 10.58 5.76
CA ILE A 34 -8.24 10.14 6.48
C ILE A 34 -9.38 9.89 5.49
N PHE A 35 -9.96 8.69 5.54
CA PHE A 35 -11.12 8.33 4.74
C PHE A 35 -12.40 8.39 5.56
N GLY A 36 -13.24 9.38 5.25
CA GLY A 36 -14.59 9.54 5.82
C GLY A 36 -15.73 9.11 4.89
N GLY A 37 -15.42 8.73 3.64
CA GLY A 37 -16.42 8.32 2.63
C GLY A 37 -17.22 9.44 1.95
N LEU A 38 -16.93 10.72 2.25
CA LEU A 38 -17.69 11.87 1.70
C LEU A 38 -17.00 12.55 0.51
N SER A 39 -15.67 12.54 0.44
CA SER A 39 -14.89 13.38 -0.47
C SER A 39 -14.07 12.61 -1.51
N ALA A 40 -13.82 11.32 -1.31
CA ALA A 40 -13.01 10.49 -2.20
C ALA A 40 -13.71 9.16 -2.44
N ASP A 41 -13.64 8.65 -3.67
CA ASP A 41 -14.05 7.30 -3.99
C ASP A 41 -13.16 6.28 -3.26
N TRP A 42 -13.74 5.18 -2.80
CA TRP A 42 -13.02 4.13 -2.09
C TRP A 42 -11.85 3.57 -2.90
N ARG A 43 -11.99 3.41 -4.22
CA ARG A 43 -10.93 2.86 -5.07
C ARG A 43 -9.74 3.79 -5.17
N ASP A 44 -9.98 5.08 -5.36
CA ASP A 44 -8.93 6.09 -5.42
C ASP A 44 -8.18 6.19 -4.09
N TYR A 45 -8.93 6.16 -2.99
CA TYR A 45 -8.37 6.12 -1.65
C TYR A 45 -7.45 4.91 -1.44
N ILE A 46 -7.87 3.71 -1.85
CA ILE A 46 -7.05 2.51 -1.71
C ILE A 46 -5.77 2.55 -2.56
N VAL A 47 -5.81 3.17 -3.74
CA VAL A 47 -4.60 3.38 -4.54
C VAL A 47 -3.61 4.28 -3.79
N HIS A 48 -4.09 5.41 -3.24
CA HIS A 48 -3.28 6.29 -2.39
C HIS A 48 -2.68 5.54 -1.19
N PHE A 49 -3.52 4.83 -0.43
CA PHE A 49 -3.10 4.08 0.75
C PHE A 49 -2.01 3.05 0.41
N LYS A 50 -2.15 2.31 -0.70
CA LYS A 50 -1.14 1.34 -1.14
C LYS A 50 0.19 2.00 -1.49
N ASN A 51 0.17 3.20 -2.07
CA ASN A 51 1.40 3.96 -2.36
C ASN A 51 2.09 4.41 -1.07
N VAL A 52 1.34 4.88 -0.07
CA VAL A 52 1.87 5.24 1.25
C VAL A 52 2.46 4.01 1.95
N ALA A 53 1.73 2.90 1.97
CA ALA A 53 2.20 1.66 2.56
C ALA A 53 3.48 1.13 1.89
N HIS A 54 3.57 1.23 0.56
CA HIS A 54 4.78 0.88 -0.18
C HIS A 54 5.95 1.83 0.13
N TRP A 55 5.69 3.13 0.28
CA TRP A 55 6.72 4.09 0.67
C TRP A 55 7.29 3.81 2.06
N ASN A 56 6.41 3.46 3.01
CA ASN A 56 6.74 3.17 4.40
C ASN A 56 7.26 1.74 4.63
N ASP A 57 7.22 0.88 3.61
CA ASP A 57 7.58 -0.53 3.70
C ASP A 57 6.76 -1.33 4.71
N TRP A 58 5.47 -1.00 4.83
CA TRP A 58 4.58 -1.65 5.79
C TRP A 58 4.31 -3.11 5.44
N ASP A 59 4.36 -3.95 6.47
CA ASP A 59 3.87 -5.32 6.38
C ASP A 59 2.33 -5.37 6.35
N ASN A 60 1.74 -6.56 6.26
CA ASN A 60 0.29 -6.69 6.20
C ASN A 60 -0.42 -6.34 7.51
N LEU A 61 0.23 -6.54 8.66
CA LEU A 61 -0.35 -6.22 9.96
C LEU A 61 -0.38 -4.70 10.14
N GLU A 62 0.73 -4.02 9.83
CA GLU A 62 0.82 -2.56 9.87
C GLU A 62 -0.15 -1.93 8.88
N LYS A 63 -0.26 -2.45 7.65
CA LYS A 63 -1.29 -2.00 6.69
C LYS A 63 -2.70 -2.09 7.27
N ALA A 64 -3.04 -3.20 7.93
CA ALA A 64 -4.36 -3.38 8.52
C ALA A 64 -4.63 -2.33 9.62
N GLN A 65 -3.67 -2.15 10.53
CA GLN A 65 -3.76 -1.20 11.63
C GLN A 65 -3.87 0.25 11.12
N GLN A 66 -3.01 0.62 10.18
CA GLN A 66 -2.99 1.97 9.60
C GLN A 66 -4.26 2.26 8.81
N LEU A 67 -4.78 1.28 8.06
CA LEU A 67 -6.04 1.42 7.35
C LEU A 67 -7.17 1.73 8.33
N ILE A 68 -7.30 0.94 9.40
CA ILE A 68 -8.32 1.16 10.44
C ILE A 68 -8.20 2.55 11.08
N MET A 69 -6.98 2.96 11.44
CA MET A 69 -6.72 4.27 12.06
C MET A 69 -7.08 5.44 11.16
N SER A 70 -6.96 5.24 9.85
CA SER A 70 -7.31 6.23 8.83
C SER A 70 -8.80 6.29 8.48
N LEU A 71 -9.64 5.36 8.97
CA LEU A 71 -11.09 5.43 8.77
C LEU A 71 -11.76 6.36 9.78
N LYS A 72 -12.78 7.10 9.32
CA LYS A 72 -13.66 7.91 10.16
C LYS A 72 -15.13 7.77 9.75
N GLY A 73 -16.02 8.23 10.61
CA GLY A 73 -17.45 8.30 10.31
C GLY A 73 -18.06 6.94 10.02
N ASN A 74 -18.83 6.83 8.93
CA ASN A 74 -19.52 5.59 8.58
C ASN A 74 -18.55 4.46 8.19
N ALA A 75 -17.39 4.76 7.61
CA ALA A 75 -16.37 3.75 7.30
C ALA A 75 -15.81 3.10 8.58
N GLN A 76 -15.64 3.88 9.64
CA GLN A 76 -15.20 3.35 10.93
C GLN A 76 -16.29 2.51 11.62
N LYS A 77 -17.57 2.83 11.42
CA LYS A 77 -18.68 2.04 11.99
C LYS A 77 -18.71 0.60 11.47
N LEU A 78 -18.33 0.37 10.20
CA LEU A 78 -18.25 -0.99 9.64
C LEU A 78 -17.26 -1.90 10.39
N LEU A 79 -16.37 -1.32 11.20
CA LEU A 79 -15.42 -2.09 12.00
C LEU A 79 -16.01 -2.59 13.33
N SER A 80 -17.16 -2.08 13.79
CA SER A 80 -17.72 -2.42 15.12
C SER A 80 -18.01 -3.91 15.28
N ASP A 81 -18.29 -4.58 14.18
CA ASP A 81 -18.75 -5.96 14.17
C ASP A 81 -17.59 -6.95 13.94
N LEU A 82 -16.36 -6.43 13.75
CA LEU A 82 -15.18 -7.23 13.43
C LEU A 82 -14.42 -7.65 14.69
N GLN A 83 -13.95 -8.90 14.69
CA GLN A 83 -13.06 -9.44 15.70
C GLN A 83 -11.60 -8.98 15.48
N PRO A 84 -10.74 -9.00 16.52
CA PRO A 84 -9.33 -8.62 16.38
C PRO A 84 -8.55 -9.38 15.30
N SER A 85 -8.86 -10.67 15.11
CA SER A 85 -8.25 -11.49 14.06
C SER A 85 -8.64 -11.04 12.65
N GLN A 86 -9.82 -10.45 12.49
CA GLN A 86 -10.31 -9.88 11.24
C GLN A 86 -9.73 -8.49 11.00
N THR A 87 -9.64 -7.66 12.05
CA THR A 87 -9.07 -6.30 11.96
C THR A 87 -7.56 -6.30 11.74
N ASN A 88 -6.87 -7.39 12.06
CA ASN A 88 -5.45 -7.56 11.76
C ASN A 88 -5.17 -8.16 10.37
N ASN A 89 -6.22 -8.51 9.62
CA ASN A 89 -6.10 -9.09 8.29
C ASN A 89 -6.40 -8.04 7.22
N TYR A 90 -5.35 -7.50 6.61
CA TYR A 90 -5.48 -6.46 5.58
C TYR A 90 -6.34 -6.88 4.38
N SER A 91 -6.20 -8.12 3.90
CA SER A 91 -6.99 -8.61 2.76
C SER A 91 -8.48 -8.68 3.10
N TYR A 92 -8.81 -9.17 4.29
CA TYR A 92 -10.18 -9.24 4.77
C TYR A 92 -10.80 -7.83 4.93
N LEU A 93 -10.04 -6.87 5.45
CA LEU A 93 -10.49 -5.49 5.56
C LEU A 93 -10.82 -4.87 4.19
N LEU A 94 -9.99 -5.10 3.16
CA LEU A 94 -10.26 -4.58 1.82
C LEU A 94 -11.56 -5.12 1.23
N GLU A 95 -11.88 -6.39 1.50
CA GLU A 95 -13.11 -7.04 1.06
C GLU A 95 -14.34 -6.42 1.75
N VAL A 96 -14.35 -6.41 3.08
CA VAL A 96 -15.48 -5.89 3.87
C VAL A 96 -15.74 -4.42 3.58
N LEU A 97 -14.69 -3.60 3.58
CA LEU A 97 -14.82 -2.16 3.33
C LEU A 97 -15.17 -1.89 1.87
N GLY A 98 -14.65 -2.66 0.93
CA GLY A 98 -15.00 -2.54 -0.49
C GLY A 98 -16.47 -2.85 -0.77
N VAL A 99 -17.04 -3.85 -0.11
CA VAL A 99 -18.47 -4.16 -0.24
C VAL A 99 -19.33 -3.11 0.46
N GLY A 100 -18.94 -2.69 1.66
CA GLY A 100 -19.75 -1.79 2.49
C GLY A 100 -19.72 -0.31 2.08
N LEU A 101 -18.71 0.13 1.31
CA LEU A 101 -18.52 1.54 0.95
C LEU A 101 -18.80 1.87 -0.52
N VAL A 102 -19.05 0.88 -1.37
CA VAL A 102 -19.30 1.05 -2.82
C VAL A 102 -20.79 0.80 -3.15
N GLN A 103 -21.69 1.08 -2.20
CA GLN A 103 -23.15 1.00 -2.40
C GLN A 103 -23.73 2.34 -2.86
#